data_AF-A0A7S3XZY4-F1
#
_entry.id   AF-A0A7S3XZY4-F1
#
_cell.length_a   1.000
_cell.length_b   1.000
_cell.length_c   1.000
_cell.angle_alpha   90.00
_cell.angle_beta   90.00
_cell.angle_gamma   90.00
#
_symmetry.space_group_name_H-M   'P 1'
#
loop_
_entity.id
_entity.type
_entity.pdbx_description
1 polymer ?
#
loop_
_entity_poly.entity_id
_entity_poly.type
_entity_poly.pdbx_seq_one_letter_code
_entity_poly.pdbx_strand_id
1 'polypeptide(L)'
;MESEYLTLQLNLRTREERKEKAAKQESTGLDEKSRTKLSKKLSYALRHGAVELGLEISRDGYVAVNQLLQLKMFKPATFYQVKAAVEICPKQRFSLQKVDGVWKIRANQGHSVGQVVKDEDLLQRITSEAGFSTVVHGTYYRCWDAIRTEGLKVMTRNHIHFASGLPSDNGVMSGMRRSAEIWIFLDLKRALEDGIEFFLSSNGVILTPGDQRGVLSPLYFSRVVDSRTQREIQACLNTSNTTENRGAARRNHHDDDHYSKQRVQEEYDYYAFLDFEATCEQNADIDPQEIIEFPTVLVDCKTYEIVSEFHSYVRPTANPCLSAFCTELTGIQQEQVDQAPLFPEVLKMHQDWMEANHILPRQEKSCLFITDSDADLGAMLPGQCALLGLPAPRYFGTWLDLKAAYREWALAGARAEGRRPGKFGTRLPDMLAGLGLCPDGRAHSGIDDARNLARVGVALARGRA
;
A
#
# COMPACT_ATOMS: atom_id res chain seq x y z
N MET A 1 5.07 29.21 -27.62
CA MET A 1 3.77 28.57 -27.36
C MET A 1 3.90 27.07 -27.62
N GLU A 2 4.84 26.42 -26.95
CA GLU A 2 5.04 24.97 -26.98
C GLU A 2 4.95 24.55 -25.52
N SER A 3 3.72 24.31 -25.07
CA SER A 3 3.40 23.99 -23.69
C SER A 3 3.01 22.53 -23.63
N GLU A 4 3.94 21.71 -23.14
CA GLU A 4 3.68 20.51 -22.35
C GLU A 4 2.61 19.56 -22.91
N TYR A 5 3.00 18.74 -23.89
CA TYR A 5 2.35 17.46 -24.13
C TYR A 5 2.48 16.61 -22.86
N LEU A 6 1.41 16.61 -22.05
CA LEU A 6 1.29 15.83 -20.83
C LEU A 6 1.10 14.35 -21.19
N THR A 7 2.16 13.69 -21.65
CA THR A 7 2.13 12.24 -21.84
C THR A 7 1.92 11.56 -20.48
N LEU A 8 1.06 10.55 -20.43
CA LEU A 8 0.62 9.79 -19.23
C LEU A 8 1.77 9.47 -18.24
N GLN A 9 2.15 10.43 -17.40
CA GLN A 9 3.04 10.24 -16.25
C GLN A 9 2.20 9.67 -15.11
N LEU A 10 1.90 8.37 -15.17
CA LEU A 10 1.02 7.73 -14.20
C LEU A 10 1.73 6.67 -13.40
N ASN A 11 1.34 6.61 -12.13
CA ASN A 11 1.79 5.69 -11.11
C ASN A 11 1.56 4.23 -11.55
N LEU A 12 2.48 3.67 -12.35
CA LEU A 12 2.67 2.24 -12.52
C LEU A 12 2.84 1.67 -11.11
N ARG A 13 1.86 0.92 -10.62
CA ARG A 13 1.95 0.26 -9.32
C ARG A 13 2.19 -1.21 -9.57
N THR A 14 3.21 -1.76 -8.93
CA THR A 14 3.58 -3.17 -9.08
C THR A 14 2.65 -4.07 -8.25
N ARG A 15 2.50 -5.35 -8.65
CA ARG A 15 1.81 -6.40 -7.89
C ARG A 15 2.30 -6.50 -6.43
N GLU A 16 3.53 -6.14 -6.13
CA GLU A 16 4.08 -6.15 -4.77
C GLU A 16 3.58 -4.98 -3.92
N GLU A 17 3.52 -3.78 -4.50
CA GLU A 17 2.97 -2.58 -3.84
C GLU A 17 1.46 -2.71 -3.59
N ARG A 18 0.74 -3.42 -4.48
CA ARG A 18 -0.70 -3.70 -4.32
C ARG A 18 -0.99 -4.91 -3.44
N LYS A 19 -0.19 -5.99 -3.43
CA LYS A 19 -0.31 -7.06 -2.42
C LYS A 19 -0.26 -6.50 -1.00
N GLU A 20 0.58 -5.50 -0.76
CA GLU A 20 0.68 -4.83 0.53
C GLU A 20 -0.57 -4.00 0.91
N LYS A 21 -1.40 -3.65 -0.07
CA LYS A 21 -2.59 -2.79 0.05
C LYS A 21 -3.90 -3.59 0.00
N ALA A 22 -3.99 -4.62 -0.86
CA ALA A 22 -5.11 -5.55 -1.03
C ALA A 22 -5.20 -6.57 0.12
N ALA A 23 -4.06 -7.14 0.56
CA ALA A 23 -4.01 -7.96 1.79
C ALA A 23 -4.44 -7.17 3.04
N LYS A 24 -4.39 -5.83 2.95
CA LYS A 24 -4.85 -4.89 3.98
C LYS A 24 -6.35 -4.60 3.92
N GLN A 25 -7.03 -4.89 2.80
CA GLN A 25 -8.41 -4.47 2.51
C GLN A 25 -9.38 -5.66 2.57
N GLU A 26 -9.03 -6.80 1.98
CA GLU A 26 -9.86 -8.02 1.90
C GLU A 26 -10.19 -8.64 3.26
N SER A 27 -9.26 -8.65 4.22
CA SER A 27 -9.52 -9.32 5.50
C SER A 27 -10.44 -8.52 6.46
N THR A 28 -10.85 -7.28 6.13
CA THR A 28 -11.47 -6.37 7.10
C THR A 28 -12.92 -5.98 6.84
N GLY A 29 -13.47 -6.17 5.63
CA GLY A 29 -14.82 -5.67 5.29
C GLY A 29 -15.02 -4.16 5.55
N LEU A 30 -13.93 -3.37 5.56
CA LEU A 30 -13.94 -1.94 5.87
C LEU A 30 -12.99 -1.18 4.94
N ASP A 31 -13.46 -0.06 4.39
CA ASP A 31 -12.61 0.86 3.63
C ASP A 31 -11.47 1.46 4.51
N GLU A 32 -10.40 1.95 3.88
CA GLU A 32 -9.21 2.46 4.57
C GLU A 32 -9.50 3.61 5.56
N LYS A 33 -10.49 4.48 5.24
CA LYS A 33 -10.89 5.59 6.11
C LYS A 33 -11.63 5.06 7.33
N SER A 34 -12.54 4.10 7.13
CA SER A 34 -13.30 3.44 8.19
C SER A 34 -12.41 2.64 9.12
N ARG A 35 -11.41 1.92 8.60
CA ARG A 35 -10.37 1.24 9.39
C ARG A 35 -9.51 2.23 10.18
N THR A 36 -9.12 3.35 9.57
CA THR A 36 -8.34 4.39 10.27
C THR A 36 -9.16 5.01 11.41
N LYS A 37 -10.46 5.23 11.20
CA LYS A 37 -11.39 5.67 12.26
C LYS A 37 -11.50 4.63 13.38
N LEU A 38 -11.68 3.35 13.04
CA LEU A 38 -11.74 2.26 14.01
C LEU A 38 -10.44 2.17 14.83
N SER A 39 -9.27 2.20 14.17
CA SER A 39 -7.97 2.17 14.85
C SER A 39 -7.76 3.37 15.79
N LYS A 40 -8.23 4.57 15.42
CA LYS A 40 -8.20 5.75 16.30
C LYS A 40 -9.12 5.58 17.52
N LYS A 41 -10.34 5.08 17.32
CA LYS A 41 -11.29 4.79 18.40
C LYS A 41 -10.75 3.73 19.36
N LEU A 42 -10.19 2.64 18.84
CA LEU A 42 -9.53 1.60 19.63
C LEU A 42 -8.35 2.16 20.43
N SER A 43 -7.51 2.99 19.79
CA SER A 43 -6.37 3.62 20.47
C SER A 43 -6.83 4.51 21.62
N TYR A 44 -7.89 5.32 21.42
CA TYR A 44 -8.45 6.14 22.49
C TYR A 44 -9.00 5.29 23.64
N ALA A 45 -9.88 4.34 23.33
CA ALA A 45 -10.56 3.53 24.34
C ALA A 45 -9.58 2.70 25.18
N LEU A 46 -8.56 2.11 24.56
CA LEU A 46 -7.61 1.22 25.25
C LEU A 46 -6.47 1.95 25.95
N ARG A 47 -6.12 3.19 25.54
CA ARG A 47 -4.99 3.93 26.11
C ARG A 47 -5.37 5.03 27.10
N HIS A 48 -6.57 5.57 26.97
CA HIS A 48 -7.01 6.75 27.73
C HIS A 48 -8.41 6.59 28.30
N GLY A 49 -9.37 6.16 27.47
CA GLY A 49 -10.79 6.22 27.79
C GLY A 49 -11.38 5.00 28.51
N ALA A 50 -10.59 3.98 28.87
CA ALA A 50 -11.14 2.70 29.37
C ALA A 50 -12.03 2.91 30.61
N VAL A 51 -11.53 3.65 31.59
CA VAL A 51 -12.26 3.94 32.85
C VAL A 51 -13.49 4.82 32.59
N GLU A 52 -13.35 5.88 31.79
CA GLU A 52 -14.45 6.81 31.44
C GLU A 52 -15.58 6.12 30.67
N LEU A 53 -15.23 5.14 29.83
CA LEU A 53 -16.16 4.38 29.02
C LEU A 53 -16.80 3.21 29.80
N GLY A 54 -16.48 3.05 31.09
CA GLY A 54 -16.99 1.98 31.94
C GLY A 54 -16.50 0.58 31.53
N LEU A 55 -15.32 0.50 30.90
CA LEU A 55 -14.71 -0.76 30.50
C LEU A 55 -13.87 -1.33 31.66
N GLU A 56 -14.07 -2.61 31.95
CA GLU A 56 -13.24 -3.33 32.92
C GLU A 56 -11.90 -3.68 32.25
N ILE A 57 -10.85 -2.94 32.63
CA ILE A 57 -9.48 -3.18 32.17
C ILE A 57 -8.71 -4.02 33.20
N SER A 58 -8.12 -5.12 32.76
CA SER A 58 -7.25 -5.95 33.60
C SER A 58 -5.91 -5.24 33.89
N ARG A 59 -5.16 -5.75 34.88
CA ARG A 59 -3.79 -5.27 35.18
C ARG A 59 -2.85 -5.34 33.98
N ASP A 60 -3.06 -6.32 33.11
CA ASP A 60 -2.27 -6.50 31.88
C ASP A 60 -2.78 -5.67 30.68
N GLY A 61 -3.76 -4.79 30.92
CA GLY A 61 -4.34 -3.86 29.94
C GLY A 61 -5.42 -4.44 29.03
N TYR A 62 -5.90 -5.66 29.30
CA TYR A 62 -6.91 -6.31 28.47
C TYR A 62 -8.33 -5.92 28.85
N VAL A 63 -9.14 -5.65 27.82
CA VAL A 63 -10.58 -5.39 27.89
C VAL A 63 -11.33 -6.44 27.07
N ALA A 64 -12.49 -6.87 27.54
CA ALA A 64 -13.31 -7.83 26.82
C ALA A 64 -13.93 -7.21 25.53
N VAL A 65 -13.78 -7.87 24.39
CA VAL A 65 -14.20 -7.31 23.08
C VAL A 65 -15.73 -7.16 23.00
N ASN A 66 -16.48 -8.04 23.65
CA ASN A 66 -17.94 -7.92 23.75
C ASN A 66 -18.38 -6.64 24.49
N GLN A 67 -17.73 -6.27 25.60
CA GLN A 67 -18.00 -5.00 26.30
C GLN A 67 -17.64 -3.80 25.41
N LEU A 68 -16.50 -3.88 24.71
CA LEU A 68 -16.05 -2.82 23.80
C LEU A 68 -17.05 -2.56 22.66
N LEU A 69 -17.59 -3.61 22.03
CA LEU A 69 -18.55 -3.52 20.92
C LEU A 69 -19.95 -3.06 21.34
N GLN A 70 -20.28 -3.12 22.63
CA GLN A 70 -21.56 -2.59 23.14
C GLN A 70 -21.58 -1.04 23.17
N LEU A 71 -20.41 -0.39 23.24
CA LEU A 71 -20.32 1.06 23.27
C LEU A 71 -20.82 1.69 21.96
N LYS A 72 -21.60 2.77 22.08
CA LYS A 72 -22.17 3.51 20.93
C LYS A 72 -21.10 3.92 19.91
N MET A 73 -19.91 4.27 20.37
CA MET A 73 -18.81 4.69 19.50
C MET A 73 -18.30 3.56 18.58
N PHE A 74 -18.53 2.30 18.93
CA PHE A 74 -18.09 1.15 18.14
C PHE A 74 -19.21 0.54 17.27
N LYS A 75 -20.48 0.96 17.35
CA LYS A 75 -21.52 0.48 16.43
C LYS A 75 -21.40 1.16 15.05
N PRO A 76 -21.53 0.44 13.91
CA PRO A 76 -21.93 -0.96 13.75
C PRO A 76 -20.75 -1.95 13.63
N ALA A 77 -19.58 -1.66 14.20
CA ALA A 77 -18.41 -2.50 14.03
C ALA A 77 -18.62 -3.92 14.58
N THR A 78 -18.11 -4.91 13.87
CA THR A 78 -18.21 -6.33 14.25
C THR A 78 -16.93 -6.84 14.91
N PHE A 79 -17.02 -8.00 15.56
CA PHE A 79 -15.85 -8.69 16.10
C PHE A 79 -14.78 -8.94 15.02
N TYR A 80 -15.20 -9.40 13.83
CA TYR A 80 -14.29 -9.67 12.71
C TYR A 80 -13.55 -8.41 12.25
N GLN A 81 -14.23 -7.26 12.23
CA GLN A 81 -13.62 -5.98 11.91
C GLN A 81 -12.57 -5.54 12.95
N VAL A 82 -12.83 -5.79 14.24
CA VAL A 82 -11.85 -5.53 15.30
C VAL A 82 -10.66 -6.48 15.18
N LYS A 83 -10.91 -7.78 15.02
CA LYS A 83 -9.87 -8.80 14.84
C LYS A 83 -8.97 -8.47 13.66
N ALA A 84 -9.55 -8.17 12.50
CA ALA A 84 -8.82 -7.79 11.31
C ALA A 84 -8.05 -6.47 11.49
N ALA A 85 -8.61 -5.49 12.20
CA ALA A 85 -7.90 -4.24 12.53
C ALA A 85 -6.68 -4.46 13.44
N VAL A 86 -6.66 -5.53 14.25
CA VAL A 86 -5.50 -5.94 15.05
C VAL A 86 -4.47 -6.66 14.18
N GLU A 87 -4.88 -7.69 13.44
CA GLU A 87 -4.01 -8.56 12.62
C GLU A 87 -3.30 -7.78 11.49
N ILE A 88 -4.00 -6.84 10.87
CA ILE A 88 -3.48 -6.06 9.74
C ILE A 88 -2.77 -4.77 10.19
N CYS A 89 -2.80 -4.45 11.48
CA CYS A 89 -2.24 -3.19 11.94
C CYS A 89 -0.75 -3.09 11.55
N PRO A 90 -0.34 -2.17 10.65
CA PRO A 90 1.05 -2.12 10.15
C PRO A 90 2.08 -1.83 11.25
N LYS A 91 1.60 -1.43 12.43
CA LYS A 91 2.42 -1.11 13.61
C LYS A 91 2.13 -2.03 14.81
N GLN A 92 1.37 -3.12 14.60
CA GLN A 92 0.91 -4.03 15.65
C GLN A 92 0.54 -3.27 16.94
N ARG A 93 -0.42 -2.34 16.84
CA ARG A 93 -0.74 -1.42 17.94
C ARG A 93 -1.53 -2.07 19.06
N PHE A 94 -2.09 -3.24 18.79
CA PHE A 94 -3.02 -3.94 19.65
C PHE A 94 -2.63 -5.43 19.70
N SER A 95 -3.01 -6.09 20.78
CA SER A 95 -2.91 -7.54 20.92
C SER A 95 -4.28 -8.09 21.26
N LEU A 96 -4.62 -9.22 20.63
CA LEU A 96 -5.88 -9.94 20.82
C LEU A 96 -5.56 -11.32 21.39
N GLN A 97 -6.27 -11.74 22.43
CA GLN A 97 -6.15 -13.07 23.02
C GLN A 97 -7.51 -13.65 23.39
N LYS A 98 -7.60 -14.98 23.46
CA LYS A 98 -8.80 -15.69 23.90
C LYS A 98 -8.52 -16.32 25.26
N VAL A 99 -9.27 -15.91 26.29
CA VAL A 99 -9.14 -16.39 27.67
C VAL A 99 -10.53 -16.83 28.13
N ASP A 100 -10.66 -18.07 28.60
CA ASP A 100 -11.93 -18.66 29.07
C ASP A 100 -13.08 -18.55 28.05
N GLY A 101 -12.77 -18.74 26.77
CA GLY A 101 -13.75 -18.62 25.69
C GLY A 101 -14.06 -17.19 25.24
N VAL A 102 -13.61 -16.16 25.97
CA VAL A 102 -13.88 -14.74 25.70
C VAL A 102 -12.68 -14.08 25.02
N TRP A 103 -12.94 -13.35 23.94
CA TRP A 103 -11.92 -12.54 23.27
C TRP A 103 -11.66 -11.26 24.05
N LYS A 104 -10.38 -10.98 24.31
CA LYS A 104 -9.88 -9.79 24.99
C LYS A 104 -8.87 -9.06 24.13
N ILE A 105 -8.91 -7.73 24.13
CA ILE A 105 -8.03 -6.84 23.36
C ILE A 105 -7.32 -5.84 24.28
N ARG A 106 -6.07 -5.51 23.98
CA ARG A 106 -5.31 -4.43 24.63
C ARG A 106 -4.54 -3.59 23.64
N ALA A 107 -4.08 -2.41 24.06
CA ALA A 107 -3.04 -1.68 23.34
C ALA A 107 -1.65 -2.20 23.75
N ASN A 108 -0.70 -2.17 22.83
CA ASN A 108 0.65 -2.68 23.11
C ASN A 108 1.57 -1.63 23.76
N GLN A 109 1.22 -0.35 23.63
CA GLN A 109 2.01 0.78 24.13
C GLN A 109 1.14 2.02 24.35
N GLY A 110 1.60 2.93 25.22
CA GLY A 110 1.09 4.29 25.35
C GLY A 110 -0.12 4.39 26.28
N HIS A 111 -0.20 3.57 27.33
CA HIS A 111 -1.26 3.70 28.32
C HIS A 111 -1.00 4.94 29.17
N SER A 112 -1.95 5.86 29.18
CA SER A 112 -1.94 7.03 30.08
C SER A 112 -2.95 6.86 31.22
N VAL A 113 -3.56 5.68 31.34
CA VAL A 113 -4.45 5.29 32.45
C VAL A 113 -3.57 4.99 33.67
N GLY A 114 -2.99 6.05 34.25
CA GLY A 114 -1.93 6.02 35.27
C GLY A 114 -2.29 5.39 36.63
N GLN A 115 -3.29 4.51 36.70
CA GLN A 115 -3.68 3.82 37.92
C GLN A 115 -3.87 2.29 37.77
N VAL A 116 -3.93 1.73 36.55
CA VAL A 116 -4.23 0.28 36.37
C VAL A 116 -3.18 -0.50 35.58
N VAL A 117 -2.46 0.16 34.67
CA VAL A 117 -1.43 -0.48 33.82
C VAL A 117 -0.24 0.47 33.72
N LYS A 118 0.95 0.06 34.19
CA LYS A 118 2.19 0.77 33.87
C LYS A 118 2.76 0.18 32.58
N ASP A 119 3.12 1.03 31.62
CA ASP A 119 3.73 0.58 30.36
C ASP A 119 5.00 -0.27 30.64
N GLU A 120 5.72 0.02 31.72
CA GLU A 120 6.92 -0.71 32.18
C GLU A 120 6.64 -2.19 32.52
N ASP A 121 5.48 -2.51 33.09
CA ASP A 121 5.12 -3.88 33.49
C ASP A 121 4.85 -4.79 32.27
N LEU A 122 4.72 -4.19 31.08
CA LEU A 122 4.43 -4.89 29.82
C LEU A 122 5.66 -5.05 28.92
N LEU A 123 6.81 -4.57 29.36
CA LEU A 123 8.04 -4.55 28.57
C LEU A 123 9.05 -5.57 29.12
N GLN A 124 9.72 -6.28 28.22
CA GLN A 124 10.82 -7.15 28.58
C GLN A 124 12.12 -6.36 28.60
N ARG A 125 12.83 -6.35 29.73
CA ARG A 125 14.14 -5.69 29.82
C ARG A 125 15.17 -6.41 28.93
N ILE A 126 15.91 -5.65 28.13
CA ILE A 126 17.00 -6.15 27.30
C ILE A 126 18.28 -6.11 28.14
N THR A 127 18.87 -7.28 28.40
CA THR A 127 20.08 -7.43 29.22
C THR A 127 21.33 -7.78 28.41
N SER A 128 21.18 -8.07 27.12
CA SER A 128 22.29 -8.40 26.23
C SER A 128 21.97 -8.04 24.78
N GLU A 129 23.00 -7.75 23.98
CA GLU A 129 22.88 -7.52 22.53
C GLU A 129 22.47 -8.77 21.72
N ALA A 130 22.62 -9.97 22.31
CA ALA A 130 22.36 -11.24 21.65
C ALA A 130 20.91 -11.31 21.12
N GLY A 131 20.76 -11.41 19.80
CA GLY A 131 19.46 -11.47 19.11
C GLY A 131 19.05 -10.19 18.39
N PHE A 132 19.79 -9.08 18.54
CA PHE A 132 19.53 -7.82 17.86
C PHE A 132 20.63 -7.50 16.84
N SER A 133 20.41 -7.83 15.57
CA SER A 133 21.38 -7.55 14.49
C SER A 133 21.41 -6.09 14.08
N THR A 134 20.29 -5.36 14.23
CA THR A 134 20.17 -3.95 13.86
C THR A 134 19.26 -3.22 14.84
N VAL A 135 19.72 -2.08 15.36
CA VAL A 135 18.89 -1.15 16.15
C VAL A 135 18.96 0.22 15.47
N VAL A 136 17.85 0.67 14.89
CA VAL A 136 17.84 1.83 14.00
C VAL A 136 16.73 2.83 14.35
N HIS A 137 17.07 4.12 14.30
CA HIS A 137 16.14 5.23 14.44
C HIS A 137 16.03 6.01 13.13
N GLY A 138 14.80 6.25 12.67
CA GLY A 138 14.53 7.04 11.46
C GLY A 138 14.14 8.47 11.78
N THR A 139 14.84 9.42 11.17
CA THR A 139 14.58 10.86 11.31
C THR A 139 14.59 11.59 9.96
N TYR A 140 14.46 12.92 9.99
CA TYR A 140 14.44 13.81 8.82
C TYR A 140 15.64 14.75 8.84
N TYR A 141 16.07 15.25 7.68
CA TYR A 141 17.22 16.16 7.57
C TYR A 141 17.09 17.40 8.46
N ARG A 142 15.89 17.99 8.52
CA ARG A 142 15.60 19.15 9.38
C ARG A 142 15.84 18.92 10.88
N CYS A 143 15.86 17.66 11.33
CA CYS A 143 16.07 17.31 12.73
C CYS A 143 17.54 16.92 13.02
N TRP A 144 18.36 16.72 11.98
CA TRP A 144 19.70 16.16 12.12
C TRP A 144 20.64 17.07 12.90
N ASP A 145 20.60 18.38 12.67
CA ASP A 145 21.48 19.33 13.35
C ASP A 145 21.29 19.36 14.87
N ALA A 146 20.06 19.17 15.34
CA ALA A 146 19.78 19.03 16.77
C ALA A 146 20.18 17.64 17.28
N ILE A 147 19.91 16.58 16.51
CA ILE A 147 20.20 15.21 16.95
C ILE A 147 21.71 14.96 17.03
N ARG A 148 22.52 15.51 16.13
CA ARG A 148 23.99 15.34 16.14
C ARG A 148 24.67 16.07 17.30
N THR A 149 24.06 17.11 17.85
CA THR A 149 24.62 17.92 18.95
C THR A 149 24.05 17.53 20.29
N GLU A 150 22.73 17.31 20.37
CA GLU A 150 21.99 17.11 21.61
C GLU A 150 21.58 15.66 21.86
N GLY A 151 21.71 14.77 20.87
CA GLY A 151 21.25 13.39 20.95
C GLY A 151 19.76 13.20 20.67
N LEU A 152 19.29 11.95 20.77
CA LEU A 152 17.87 11.62 20.65
C LEU A 152 17.17 11.86 21.98
N LYS A 153 16.01 12.51 21.98
CA LYS A 153 15.26 12.85 23.19
C LYS A 153 13.90 12.15 23.24
N VAL A 154 13.43 11.79 24.44
CA VAL A 154 12.07 11.25 24.64
C VAL A 154 10.96 12.25 24.27
N MET A 155 11.25 13.56 24.34
CA MET A 155 10.30 14.64 24.05
C MET A 155 9.02 14.52 24.90
N THR A 156 7.84 14.49 24.28
CA THR A 156 6.54 14.34 24.97
C THR A 156 6.18 12.89 25.26
N ARG A 157 7.13 11.95 25.14
CA ARG A 157 6.91 10.51 25.33
C ARG A 157 7.73 10.01 26.52
N ASN A 158 7.44 8.79 26.95
CA ASN A 158 8.18 8.12 28.01
C ASN A 158 9.48 7.48 27.50
N HIS A 159 9.57 7.15 26.20
CA HIS A 159 10.69 6.41 25.62
C HIS A 159 11.08 6.90 24.21
N ILE A 160 12.36 6.79 23.87
CA ILE A 160 12.90 6.85 22.50
C ILE A 160 12.66 5.49 21.84
N HIS A 161 12.26 5.50 20.56
CA HIS A 161 11.84 4.30 19.84
C HIS A 161 12.86 3.94 18.76
N PHE A 162 13.21 2.66 18.71
CA PHE A 162 14.08 2.06 17.70
C PHE A 162 13.38 0.88 17.02
N ALA A 163 13.67 0.70 15.74
CA ALA A 163 13.30 -0.50 15.01
C ALA A 163 14.42 -1.55 15.14
N SER A 164 14.04 -2.82 15.19
CA SER A 164 14.94 -3.98 15.25
C SER A 164 15.47 -4.43 13.87
N GLY A 165 15.23 -3.65 12.81
CA GLY A 165 15.69 -3.91 11.45
C GLY A 165 15.25 -2.84 10.45
N LEU A 166 15.86 -2.90 9.26
CA LEU A 166 15.58 -1.96 8.17
C LEU A 166 14.27 -2.30 7.44
N PRO A 167 13.61 -1.33 6.80
CA PRO A 167 12.39 -1.58 6.02
C PRO A 167 12.60 -2.56 4.86
N SER A 168 13.86 -2.75 4.42
CA SER A 168 14.29 -3.66 3.35
C SER A 168 14.58 -5.09 3.82
N ASP A 169 14.63 -5.35 5.13
CA ASP A 169 14.98 -6.67 5.66
C ASP A 169 13.74 -7.58 5.66
N ASN A 170 13.81 -8.68 4.92
CA ASN A 170 12.74 -9.69 4.89
C ASN A 170 12.45 -10.20 6.31
N GLY A 171 11.22 -9.97 6.78
CA GLY A 171 10.73 -10.48 8.07
C GLY A 171 10.79 -9.49 9.24
N VAL A 172 11.35 -8.28 9.08
CA VAL A 172 11.38 -7.27 10.15
C VAL A 172 10.38 -6.14 9.89
N MET A 173 9.31 -6.11 10.68
CA MET A 173 8.29 -5.06 10.61
C MET A 173 8.81 -3.77 11.25
N SER A 174 9.59 -2.99 10.50
CA SER A 174 10.19 -1.74 10.99
C SER A 174 9.10 -0.72 11.38
N GLY A 175 9.02 -0.37 12.68
CA GLY A 175 8.12 0.69 13.19
C GLY A 175 8.46 2.11 12.68
N MET A 176 9.52 2.22 11.87
CA MET A 176 10.05 3.43 11.26
C MET A 176 9.13 3.97 10.16
N ARG A 177 9.07 5.30 9.99
CA ARG A 177 8.29 5.93 8.93
C ARG A 177 8.99 5.72 7.58
N ARG A 178 8.25 5.32 6.53
CA ARG A 178 8.77 5.23 5.15
C ARG A 178 9.34 6.55 4.62
N SER A 179 8.87 7.67 5.15
CA SER A 179 9.36 9.00 4.77
C SER A 179 10.59 9.46 5.55
N ALA A 180 11.14 8.64 6.46
CA ALA A 180 12.40 8.97 7.12
C ALA A 180 13.51 9.09 6.07
N GLU A 181 14.31 10.16 6.18
CA GLU A 181 15.36 10.51 5.24
C GLU A 181 16.75 10.12 5.77
N ILE A 182 16.87 9.95 7.09
CA ILE A 182 18.10 9.62 7.78
C ILE A 182 17.87 8.41 8.67
N TRP A 183 18.79 7.45 8.61
CA TRP A 183 18.84 6.30 9.50
C TRP A 183 20.04 6.40 10.43
N ILE A 184 19.76 6.37 11.73
CA ILE A 184 20.76 6.41 12.80
C ILE A 184 20.83 5.01 13.39
N PHE A 185 21.94 4.33 13.20
CA PHE A 185 22.20 3.01 13.78
C PHE A 185 22.81 3.18 15.16
N LEU A 186 22.34 2.37 16.10
CA LEU A 186 22.75 2.41 17.49
C LEU A 186 23.72 1.26 17.80
N ASP A 187 24.80 1.59 18.51
CA ASP A 187 25.62 0.63 19.24
C ASP A 187 24.92 0.26 20.55
N LEU A 188 24.07 -0.76 20.50
CA LEU A 188 23.28 -1.23 21.64
C LEU A 188 24.20 -1.76 22.76
N LYS A 189 25.31 -2.41 22.41
CA LYS A 189 26.24 -2.98 23.37
C LYS A 189 26.83 -1.91 24.26
N ARG A 190 27.40 -0.88 23.63
CA ARG A 190 28.03 0.22 24.34
C ARG A 190 27.03 0.96 25.21
N ALA A 191 25.80 1.15 24.72
CA ALA A 191 24.75 1.80 25.50
C ALA A 191 24.33 0.97 26.73
N LEU A 192 24.25 -0.36 26.61
CA LEU A 192 23.95 -1.27 27.73
C LEU A 192 25.11 -1.31 28.74
N GLU A 193 26.36 -1.34 28.28
CA GLU A 193 27.57 -1.31 29.13
C GLU A 193 27.67 0.00 29.93
N ASP A 194 27.29 1.12 29.33
CA ASP A 194 27.20 2.43 29.99
C ASP A 194 25.97 2.58 30.90
N GLY A 195 25.15 1.54 31.04
CA GLY A 195 24.02 1.48 31.97
C GLY A 195 22.72 2.10 31.46
N ILE A 196 22.61 2.39 30.16
CA ILE A 196 21.34 2.85 29.57
C ILE A 196 20.38 1.67 29.46
N GLU A 197 19.17 1.85 29.98
CA GLU A 197 18.16 0.79 29.96
C GLU A 197 17.51 0.67 28.59
N PHE A 198 17.32 -0.56 28.13
CA PHE A 198 16.56 -0.88 26.94
C PHE A 198 15.49 -1.92 27.24
N PHE A 199 14.40 -1.82 26.50
CA PHE A 199 13.21 -2.63 26.68
C PHE A 199 12.71 -3.10 25.32
N LEU A 200 12.29 -4.36 25.24
CA LEU A 200 11.61 -4.94 24.09
C LEU A 200 10.13 -5.01 24.39
N SER A 201 9.34 -4.41 23.50
CA SER A 201 7.89 -4.53 23.54
C SER A 201 7.41 -5.78 22.81
N SER A 202 6.18 -6.22 23.09
CA SER A 202 5.59 -7.43 22.50
C SER A 202 5.45 -7.41 20.98
N ASN A 203 5.58 -6.24 20.33
CA ASN A 203 5.58 -6.07 18.88
C ASN A 203 6.99 -5.85 18.28
N GLY A 204 8.05 -6.15 19.04
CA GLY A 204 9.43 -6.11 18.55
C GLY A 204 10.04 -4.70 18.46
N VAL A 205 9.38 -3.66 18.96
CA VAL A 205 9.94 -2.31 19.04
C VAL A 205 10.85 -2.22 20.27
N ILE A 206 12.05 -1.67 20.04
CA ILE A 206 13.06 -1.43 21.09
C ILE A 206 12.85 -0.02 21.65
N LEU A 207 12.83 0.10 22.97
CA LEU A 207 12.51 1.31 23.70
C LEU A 207 13.61 1.61 24.71
N THR A 208 13.95 2.89 24.88
CA THR A 208 14.84 3.32 25.97
C THR A 208 14.31 4.62 26.58
N PRO A 209 14.33 4.79 27.90
CA PRO A 209 14.03 6.07 28.52
C PRO A 209 15.15 7.09 28.26
N GLY A 210 16.31 6.67 27.75
CA GLY A 210 17.52 7.48 27.66
C GLY A 210 18.27 7.51 28.98
N ASP A 211 19.19 8.47 29.11
CA ASP A 211 19.87 8.77 30.37
C ASP A 211 18.92 9.43 31.38
N GLN A 212 19.44 9.87 32.53
CA GLN A 212 18.68 10.56 33.58
C GLN A 212 17.97 11.85 33.10
N ARG A 213 18.35 12.38 31.93
CA ARG A 213 17.76 13.57 31.31
C ARG A 213 16.76 13.22 30.20
N GLY A 214 16.51 11.93 29.96
CA GLY A 214 15.66 11.45 28.87
C GLY A 214 16.33 11.55 27.50
N VAL A 215 17.67 11.50 27.45
CA VAL A 215 18.47 11.73 26.25
C VAL A 215 19.37 10.52 25.96
N LEU A 216 19.44 10.13 24.69
CA LEU A 216 20.43 9.18 24.20
C LEU A 216 21.51 9.92 23.42
N SER A 217 22.72 9.91 23.97
CA SER A 217 23.87 10.64 23.43
C SER A 217 24.26 10.18 22.02
N PRO A 218 24.74 11.09 21.14
CA PRO A 218 25.31 10.72 19.84
C PRO A 218 26.52 9.78 19.93
N LEU A 219 27.14 9.66 21.11
CA LEU A 219 28.23 8.72 21.38
C LEU A 219 27.86 7.25 21.06
N TYR A 220 26.57 6.93 21.14
CA TYR A 220 26.06 5.59 20.86
C TYR A 220 25.68 5.39 19.39
N PHE A 221 25.81 6.40 18.53
CA PHE A 221 25.49 6.24 17.11
C PHE A 221 26.65 5.54 16.40
N SER A 222 26.44 4.29 15.98
CA SER A 222 27.47 3.51 15.30
C SER A 222 27.69 4.01 13.87
N ARG A 223 26.63 4.39 13.17
CA ARG A 223 26.68 5.03 11.84
C ARG A 223 25.39 5.79 11.54
N VAL A 224 25.49 6.80 10.68
CA VAL A 224 24.35 7.57 10.19
C VAL A 224 24.39 7.62 8.68
N VAL A 225 23.29 7.23 8.03
CA VAL A 225 23.22 7.16 6.56
C VAL A 225 21.99 7.88 6.04
N ASP A 226 22.12 8.38 4.81
CA ASP A 226 20.98 8.83 4.02
C ASP A 226 20.17 7.60 3.58
N SER A 227 18.86 7.64 3.83
CA SER A 227 17.98 6.48 3.63
C SER A 227 17.85 6.07 2.15
N ARG A 228 18.13 6.97 1.19
CA ARG A 228 17.98 6.71 -0.26
C ARG A 228 19.29 6.27 -0.88
N THR A 229 20.36 6.98 -0.58
CA THR A 229 21.68 6.75 -1.18
C THR A 229 22.51 5.74 -0.40
N GLN A 230 22.11 5.41 0.84
CA GLN A 230 22.88 4.60 1.79
C GLN A 230 24.30 5.14 2.06
N ARG A 231 24.59 6.38 1.64
CA ARG A 231 25.86 7.04 1.91
C ARG A 231 25.87 7.50 3.35
N GLU A 232 27.02 7.34 4.00
CA GLU A 232 27.22 7.86 5.35
C GLU A 232 27.13 9.39 5.33
N ILE A 233 26.21 9.90 6.15
CA ILE A 233 26.13 11.31 6.46
C ILE A 233 27.17 11.51 7.54
N GLN A 234 28.32 12.04 7.12
CA GLN A 234 29.55 12.19 7.90
C GLN A 234 29.23 12.52 9.37
N ALA A 235 29.29 11.51 10.23
CA ALA A 235 29.21 11.69 11.66
C ALA A 235 30.63 11.84 12.16
N CYS A 236 31.03 13.07 12.48
CA CYS A 236 32.15 13.25 13.39
C CYS A 236 31.78 12.56 14.70
N LEU A 237 32.51 11.50 15.07
CA LEU A 237 33.32 11.41 16.29
C LEU A 237 33.67 9.93 16.56
N ASN A 238 34.85 9.51 16.08
CA ASN A 238 35.73 8.68 16.90
C ASN A 238 37.15 9.22 16.72
N THR A 239 37.62 9.89 17.76
CA THR A 239 39.00 10.35 17.91
C THR A 239 39.91 9.15 18.19
N SER A 240 40.83 8.87 17.28
CA SER A 240 42.15 8.35 17.63
C SER A 240 43.15 8.67 16.51
N ASN A 241 44.10 9.52 16.90
CA ASN A 241 45.32 9.98 16.22
C ASN A 241 45.90 9.07 15.13
N THR A 242 46.20 9.67 13.96
CA THR A 242 47.59 9.74 13.45
C THR A 242 47.71 10.91 12.48
N THR A 243 48.66 11.78 12.78
CA THR A 243 49.23 12.85 11.97
C THR A 243 49.76 12.35 10.62
N GLU A 244 49.48 13.04 9.52
CA GLU A 244 50.47 13.65 8.63
C GLU A 244 49.84 14.29 7.36
N ASN A 245 49.87 15.61 7.35
CA ASN A 245 50.42 16.49 6.31
C ASN A 245 50.36 16.11 4.81
N ARG A 246 49.71 17.01 4.05
CA ARG A 246 50.12 17.66 2.78
C ARG A 246 49.14 17.50 1.61
N GLY A 247 48.88 18.63 0.96
CA GLY A 247 48.58 18.65 -0.48
C GLY A 247 47.41 19.53 -0.88
N ALA A 248 47.66 20.84 -0.96
CA ALA A 248 46.80 21.76 -1.69
C ALA A 248 46.68 21.34 -3.17
N ALA A 249 45.45 21.27 -3.68
CA ALA A 249 45.18 21.35 -5.11
C ALA A 249 43.83 22.04 -5.32
N ARG A 250 43.90 23.36 -5.54
CA ARG A 250 42.84 24.15 -6.15
C ARG A 250 42.55 23.58 -7.55
N ARG A 251 41.29 23.25 -7.82
CA ARG A 251 40.75 23.31 -9.19
C ARG A 251 39.35 23.93 -9.12
N ASN A 252 39.25 25.10 -9.74
CA ASN A 252 37.99 25.73 -10.10
C ASN A 252 37.25 24.80 -11.07
N HIS A 253 35.99 24.53 -10.81
CA HIS A 253 34.97 24.36 -11.84
C HIS A 253 33.75 25.14 -11.36
N HIS A 254 33.50 26.28 -12.01
CA HIS A 254 32.13 26.65 -12.31
C HIS A 254 31.53 25.48 -13.08
N ASP A 255 30.34 25.03 -12.69
CA ASP A 255 29.26 24.82 -13.64
C ASP A 255 27.94 24.69 -12.86
N ASP A 256 26.94 25.37 -13.42
CA ASP A 256 25.54 25.38 -13.02
C ASP A 256 24.97 23.96 -12.95
N ASP A 257 24.38 23.57 -11.82
CA ASP A 257 23.57 22.34 -11.73
C ASP A 257 22.14 22.68 -11.31
N HIS A 258 21.45 23.29 -12.27
CA HIS A 258 19.99 23.33 -12.34
C HIS A 258 19.48 21.94 -12.77
N TYR A 259 19.62 20.92 -11.91
CA TYR A 259 19.11 19.57 -12.23
C TYR A 259 17.58 19.54 -12.18
N SER A 260 16.98 19.73 -13.35
CA SER A 260 15.61 19.35 -13.65
C SER A 260 15.46 17.83 -13.43
N LYS A 261 14.41 17.44 -12.68
CA LYS A 261 14.01 16.04 -12.54
C LYS A 261 13.44 15.55 -13.86
N GLN A 262 14.29 15.10 -14.79
CA GLN A 262 13.81 14.42 -15.98
C GLN A 262 13.62 12.94 -15.63
N ARG A 263 12.39 12.58 -15.26
CA ARG A 263 11.97 11.17 -15.13
C ARG A 263 11.94 10.58 -16.53
N VAL A 264 12.74 9.55 -16.80
CA VAL A 264 12.72 8.81 -18.06
C VAL A 264 11.32 8.18 -18.21
N GLN A 265 10.67 8.51 -19.32
CA GLN A 265 9.35 8.04 -19.70
C GLN A 265 9.53 6.67 -20.38
N GLU A 266 8.93 5.61 -19.84
CA GLU A 266 8.90 4.32 -20.53
C GLU A 266 7.87 4.41 -21.66
N GLU A 267 8.33 4.42 -22.91
CA GLU A 267 7.48 4.31 -24.08
C GLU A 267 7.04 2.84 -24.25
N TYR A 268 5.73 2.61 -24.25
CA TYR A 268 5.12 1.31 -24.55
C TYR A 268 4.69 1.28 -26.02
N ASP A 269 4.78 0.14 -26.70
CA ASP A 269 4.28 -0.01 -28.07
C ASP A 269 2.75 -0.11 -28.09
N TYR A 270 2.17 -0.78 -27.09
CA TYR A 270 0.73 -0.99 -26.98
C TYR A 270 0.16 -0.73 -25.58
N TYR A 271 -1.08 -0.24 -25.56
CA TYR A 271 -1.97 -0.30 -24.39
C TYR A 271 -2.97 -1.45 -24.57
N ALA A 272 -3.12 -2.29 -23.55
CA ALA A 272 -4.11 -3.37 -23.51
C ALA A 272 -5.18 -3.07 -22.46
N PHE A 273 -6.36 -2.67 -22.91
CA PHE A 273 -7.51 -2.34 -22.05
C PHE A 273 -8.31 -3.60 -21.75
N LEU A 274 -8.54 -3.91 -20.48
CA LEU A 274 -9.18 -5.14 -20.02
C LEU A 274 -10.25 -4.80 -18.97
N ASP A 275 -11.38 -5.49 -19.05
CA ASP A 275 -12.48 -5.39 -18.09
C ASP A 275 -13.21 -6.73 -17.98
N PHE A 276 -13.08 -7.44 -16.85
CA PHE A 276 -13.73 -8.73 -16.70
C PHE A 276 -15.18 -8.55 -16.27
N GLU A 277 -16.08 -9.36 -16.83
CA GLU A 277 -17.36 -9.63 -16.18
C GLU A 277 -17.28 -10.92 -15.37
N ALA A 278 -18.03 -10.95 -14.27
CA ALA A 278 -17.98 -12.04 -13.31
C ALA A 278 -19.38 -12.43 -12.81
N THR A 279 -19.52 -13.66 -12.33
CA THR A 279 -20.74 -14.09 -11.64
C THR A 279 -21.07 -13.12 -10.50
N CYS A 280 -22.35 -12.81 -10.28
CA CYS A 280 -22.76 -11.93 -9.20
C CYS A 280 -24.21 -12.20 -8.76
N GLU A 281 -24.58 -11.72 -7.57
CA GLU A 281 -25.91 -11.87 -6.98
C GLU A 281 -26.37 -10.52 -6.42
N GLN A 282 -27.68 -10.26 -6.42
CA GLN A 282 -28.21 -9.03 -5.87
C GLN A 282 -28.14 -9.05 -4.33
N ASN A 283 -27.49 -8.04 -3.73
CA ASN A 283 -27.40 -7.87 -2.28
C ASN A 283 -26.74 -9.05 -1.52
N ALA A 284 -25.97 -9.88 -2.21
CA ALA A 284 -25.21 -10.97 -1.60
C ALA A 284 -23.85 -11.09 -2.28
N ASP A 285 -22.84 -11.46 -1.51
CA ASP A 285 -21.53 -11.80 -2.04
C ASP A 285 -21.55 -13.25 -2.52
N ILE A 286 -21.17 -13.47 -3.78
CA ILE A 286 -20.96 -14.82 -4.32
C ILE A 286 -19.51 -15.23 -4.07
N ASP A 287 -19.31 -16.36 -3.40
CA ASP A 287 -17.99 -16.91 -3.10
C ASP A 287 -17.96 -18.41 -3.44
N PRO A 288 -17.17 -18.85 -4.43
CA PRO A 288 -16.25 -18.05 -5.23
C PRO A 288 -16.94 -17.26 -6.35
N GLN A 289 -16.46 -16.05 -6.60
CA GLN A 289 -16.78 -15.31 -7.81
C GLN A 289 -15.96 -15.85 -8.99
N GLU A 290 -16.58 -16.04 -10.16
CA GLU A 290 -15.94 -16.59 -11.35
C GLU A 290 -16.03 -15.61 -12.53
N ILE A 291 -14.95 -15.50 -13.31
CA ILE A 291 -14.92 -14.72 -14.55
C ILE A 291 -15.83 -15.42 -15.58
N ILE A 292 -16.71 -14.65 -16.22
CA ILE A 292 -17.66 -15.12 -17.25
C ILE A 292 -17.50 -14.40 -18.60
N GLU A 293 -16.72 -13.32 -18.64
CA GLU A 293 -16.31 -12.64 -19.88
C GLU A 293 -14.85 -12.18 -19.76
N PHE A 294 -14.07 -12.40 -20.83
CA PHE A 294 -12.67 -12.04 -20.93
C PHE A 294 -12.42 -11.23 -22.21
N PRO A 295 -12.53 -9.89 -22.15
CA PRO A 295 -12.16 -8.99 -23.23
C PRO A 295 -10.79 -8.34 -23.00
N THR A 296 -10.06 -8.14 -24.09
CA THR A 296 -8.87 -7.27 -24.12
C THR A 296 -8.83 -6.48 -25.43
N VAL A 297 -8.74 -5.15 -25.36
CA VAL A 297 -8.64 -4.25 -26.51
C VAL A 297 -7.23 -3.70 -26.61
N LEU A 298 -6.56 -3.93 -27.74
CA LEU A 298 -5.18 -3.49 -27.99
C LEU A 298 -5.17 -2.18 -28.79
N VAL A 299 -4.50 -1.17 -28.27
CA VAL A 299 -4.34 0.15 -28.90
C VAL A 299 -2.87 0.46 -29.15
N ASP A 300 -2.55 0.88 -30.37
CA ASP A 300 -1.20 1.34 -30.74
C ASP A 300 -0.89 2.69 -30.11
N CYS A 301 0.23 2.79 -29.38
CA CYS A 301 0.58 4.01 -28.65
C CYS A 301 0.99 5.18 -29.55
N LYS A 302 1.32 4.92 -30.83
CA LYS A 302 1.72 5.95 -31.80
C LYS A 302 0.52 6.50 -32.57
N THR A 303 -0.36 5.61 -33.03
CA THR A 303 -1.54 6.01 -33.83
C THR A 303 -2.77 6.27 -32.96
N TYR A 304 -2.83 5.67 -31.77
CA TYR A 304 -4.00 5.59 -30.89
C TYR A 304 -5.22 4.91 -31.52
N GLU A 305 -4.97 4.06 -32.51
CA GLU A 305 -6.00 3.22 -33.13
C GLU A 305 -6.08 1.86 -32.44
N ILE A 306 -7.29 1.29 -32.37
CA ILE A 306 -7.48 -0.10 -31.97
C ILE A 306 -6.89 -0.99 -33.07
N VAL A 307 -5.91 -1.81 -32.73
CA VAL A 307 -5.20 -2.68 -33.68
C VAL A 307 -5.62 -4.14 -33.58
N SER A 308 -6.17 -4.56 -32.44
CA SER A 308 -6.64 -5.92 -32.24
C SER A 308 -7.58 -5.99 -31.04
N GLU A 309 -8.48 -6.96 -31.04
CA GLU A 309 -9.37 -7.24 -29.91
C GLU A 309 -9.39 -8.75 -29.65
N PHE A 310 -9.37 -9.12 -28.37
CA PHE A 310 -9.67 -10.45 -27.88
C PHE A 310 -11.00 -10.40 -27.13
N HIS A 311 -11.86 -11.39 -27.37
CA HIS A 311 -13.12 -11.55 -26.66
C HIS A 311 -13.47 -13.02 -26.53
N SER A 312 -13.86 -13.42 -25.32
CA SER A 312 -14.39 -14.76 -25.06
C SER A 312 -15.29 -14.75 -23.84
N TYR A 313 -16.40 -15.46 -23.91
CA TYR A 313 -17.13 -15.85 -22.70
C TYR A 313 -16.38 -16.99 -22.00
N VAL A 314 -16.59 -17.12 -20.70
CA VAL A 314 -15.96 -18.15 -19.86
C VAL A 314 -17.06 -18.93 -19.16
N ARG A 315 -16.98 -20.26 -19.21
CA ARG A 315 -17.92 -21.12 -18.50
C ARG A 315 -17.56 -21.24 -17.01
N PRO A 316 -18.42 -20.77 -16.08
CA PRO A 316 -18.20 -20.94 -14.65
C PRO A 316 -18.45 -22.40 -14.22
N THR A 317 -17.77 -22.84 -13.17
CA THR A 317 -17.79 -24.24 -12.68
C THR A 317 -18.23 -24.38 -11.24
N ALA A 318 -17.95 -23.39 -10.38
CA ALA A 318 -18.41 -23.37 -9.00
C ALA A 318 -19.84 -22.86 -8.89
N ASN A 319 -20.19 -21.86 -9.70
CA ASN A 319 -21.53 -21.27 -9.81
C ASN A 319 -21.99 -21.28 -11.27
N PRO A 320 -22.32 -22.47 -11.85
CA PRO A 320 -22.60 -22.63 -13.27
C PRO A 320 -23.89 -21.94 -13.73
N CYS A 321 -24.85 -21.71 -12.84
CA CYS A 321 -26.10 -21.02 -13.14
C CYS A 321 -25.98 -19.53 -12.80
N LEU A 322 -26.09 -18.67 -13.81
CA LEU A 322 -26.10 -17.22 -13.62
C LEU A 322 -27.39 -16.81 -12.89
N SER A 323 -27.24 -15.91 -11.91
CA SER A 323 -28.41 -15.29 -11.28
C SER A 323 -29.14 -14.39 -12.28
N ALA A 324 -30.43 -14.15 -12.04
CA ALA A 324 -31.20 -13.19 -12.83
C ALA A 324 -30.57 -11.79 -12.80
N PHE A 325 -30.02 -11.39 -11.64
CA PHE A 325 -29.31 -10.13 -11.49
C PHE A 325 -28.03 -10.09 -12.33
N CYS A 326 -27.26 -11.17 -12.37
CA CYS A 326 -26.06 -11.26 -13.19
C CYS A 326 -26.39 -11.06 -14.67
N THR A 327 -27.38 -11.79 -15.18
CA THR A 327 -27.81 -11.67 -16.58
C THR A 327 -28.41 -10.29 -16.89
N GLU A 328 -29.17 -9.70 -15.98
CA GLU A 328 -29.70 -8.33 -16.16
C GLU A 328 -28.57 -7.29 -16.15
N LEU A 329 -27.61 -7.42 -15.24
CA LEU A 329 -26.48 -6.51 -15.11
C LEU A 329 -25.57 -6.61 -16.34
N THR A 330 -25.03 -7.81 -16.63
CA THR A 330 -23.99 -7.99 -17.66
C THR A 330 -24.53 -8.21 -19.07
N GLY A 331 -25.80 -8.60 -19.18
CA GLY A 331 -26.42 -8.96 -20.46
C GLY A 331 -26.06 -10.36 -20.96
N ILE A 332 -25.15 -11.05 -20.26
CA ILE A 332 -24.70 -12.40 -20.59
C ILE A 332 -25.81 -13.40 -20.26
N GLN A 333 -26.25 -14.12 -21.27
CA GLN A 333 -27.26 -15.16 -21.18
C GLN A 333 -26.63 -16.49 -20.75
N GLN A 334 -27.42 -17.32 -20.07
CA GLN A 334 -26.98 -18.64 -19.61
C GLN A 334 -26.42 -19.51 -20.75
N GLU A 335 -27.07 -19.49 -21.93
CA GLU A 335 -26.62 -20.27 -23.09
C GLU A 335 -25.20 -19.88 -23.56
N GLN A 336 -24.82 -18.61 -23.39
CA GLN A 336 -23.50 -18.12 -23.80
C GLN A 336 -22.40 -18.71 -22.91
N VAL A 337 -22.63 -18.77 -21.59
CA VAL A 337 -21.66 -19.38 -20.66
C VAL A 337 -21.69 -20.91 -20.71
N ASP A 338 -22.84 -21.53 -21.02
CA ASP A 338 -22.93 -22.99 -21.15
C ASP A 338 -22.09 -23.52 -22.33
N GLN A 339 -22.10 -22.79 -23.44
CA GLN A 339 -21.34 -23.09 -24.66
C GLN A 339 -19.90 -22.58 -24.63
N ALA A 340 -19.53 -21.79 -23.60
CA ALA A 340 -18.22 -21.20 -23.51
C ALA A 340 -17.12 -22.23 -23.14
N PRO A 341 -15.88 -22.01 -23.60
CA PRO A 341 -14.71 -22.70 -23.07
C PRO A 341 -14.51 -22.45 -21.56
N LEU A 342 -13.78 -23.36 -20.91
CA LEU A 342 -13.40 -23.19 -19.51
C LEU A 342 -12.31 -22.11 -19.39
N PHE A 343 -12.21 -21.49 -18.22
CA PHE A 343 -11.21 -20.44 -17.96
C PHE A 343 -9.76 -20.80 -18.37
N PRO A 344 -9.22 -22.01 -18.10
CA PRO A 344 -7.86 -22.36 -18.52
C PRO A 344 -7.68 -22.32 -20.05
N GLU A 345 -8.72 -22.69 -20.80
CA GLU A 345 -8.73 -22.68 -22.27
C GLU A 345 -8.78 -21.25 -22.79
N VAL A 346 -9.65 -20.41 -22.21
CA VAL A 346 -9.71 -18.96 -22.54
C VAL A 346 -8.41 -18.26 -22.23
N LEU A 347 -7.79 -18.58 -21.09
CA LEU A 347 -6.50 -18.02 -20.73
C LEU A 347 -5.41 -18.41 -21.72
N LYS A 348 -5.42 -19.65 -22.22
CA LYS A 348 -4.51 -20.10 -23.28
C LYS A 348 -4.80 -19.38 -24.61
N MET A 349 -6.07 -19.22 -24.98
CA MET A 349 -6.47 -18.46 -26.18
C MET A 349 -6.00 -17.00 -26.10
N HIS A 350 -6.11 -16.37 -24.93
CA HIS A 350 -5.60 -15.01 -24.70
C HIS A 350 -4.07 -14.97 -24.82
N GLN A 351 -3.36 -15.97 -24.30
CA GLN A 351 -1.89 -16.06 -24.45
C GLN A 351 -1.50 -16.17 -25.92
N ASP A 352 -2.16 -17.03 -26.68
CA ASP A 352 -1.91 -17.22 -28.11
C ASP A 352 -2.20 -15.95 -28.91
N TRP A 353 -3.26 -15.22 -28.53
CA TRP A 353 -3.55 -13.92 -29.12
C TRP A 353 -2.47 -12.86 -28.80
N MET A 354 -1.94 -12.85 -27.57
CA MET A 354 -0.83 -11.96 -27.21
C MET A 354 0.48 -12.31 -27.95
N GLU A 355 0.74 -13.59 -28.19
CA GLU A 355 1.87 -14.07 -29.00
C GLU A 355 1.71 -13.66 -30.47
N ALA A 356 0.51 -13.84 -31.04
CA ALA A 356 0.20 -13.42 -32.41
C ALA A 356 0.32 -11.89 -32.63
N ASN A 357 0.14 -11.10 -31.57
CA ASN A 357 0.36 -9.65 -31.58
C ASN A 357 1.81 -9.24 -31.25
N HIS A 358 2.75 -10.19 -31.17
CA HIS A 358 4.17 -9.97 -30.88
C HIS A 358 4.45 -9.37 -29.49
N ILE A 359 3.54 -9.55 -28.54
CA ILE A 359 3.68 -9.06 -27.16
C ILE A 359 4.32 -10.14 -26.28
N LEU A 360 3.97 -11.41 -26.51
CA LEU A 360 4.52 -12.55 -25.80
C LEU A 360 5.35 -13.46 -26.72
N PRO A 361 6.45 -14.07 -26.21
CA PRO A 361 7.18 -13.63 -25.01
C PRO A 361 7.65 -12.18 -25.17
N ARG A 362 7.80 -11.45 -24.05
CA ARG A 362 8.08 -9.99 -23.99
C ARG A 362 9.46 -9.63 -24.57
N GLN A 363 9.64 -9.82 -25.87
CA GLN A 363 10.89 -9.70 -26.60
C GLN A 363 10.78 -8.74 -27.80
N GLU A 364 9.61 -8.63 -28.45
CA GLU A 364 9.44 -7.80 -29.65
C GLU A 364 8.72 -6.49 -29.39
N LYS A 365 7.54 -6.52 -28.74
CA LYS A 365 6.78 -5.30 -28.43
C LYS A 365 6.41 -5.22 -26.95
N SER A 366 6.53 -4.02 -26.41
CA SER A 366 6.17 -3.68 -25.05
C SER A 366 4.68 -3.37 -24.93
N CYS A 367 4.04 -3.85 -23.88
CA CYS A 367 2.62 -3.64 -23.65
C CYS A 367 2.36 -3.27 -22.19
N LEU A 368 1.46 -2.31 -21.96
CA LEU A 368 0.95 -1.93 -20.66
C LEU A 368 -0.53 -2.30 -20.57
N PHE A 369 -0.87 -3.16 -19.61
CA PHE A 369 -2.28 -3.42 -19.27
C PHE A 369 -2.89 -2.22 -18.56
N ILE A 370 -4.14 -1.92 -18.90
CA ILE A 370 -4.93 -0.83 -18.34
C ILE A 370 -6.30 -1.37 -17.97
N THR A 371 -6.73 -1.13 -16.74
CA THR A 371 -8.05 -1.54 -16.24
C THR A 371 -8.74 -0.35 -15.60
N ASP A 372 -10.06 -0.43 -15.43
CA ASP A 372 -10.82 0.61 -14.73
C ASP A 372 -10.36 0.75 -13.26
N SER A 373 -9.98 -0.36 -12.61
CA SER A 373 -9.47 -0.35 -11.23
C SER A 373 -8.60 -1.56 -10.88
N ASP A 374 -8.31 -1.76 -9.59
CA ASP A 374 -7.60 -2.93 -9.08
C ASP A 374 -8.44 -4.23 -9.12
N ALA A 375 -9.75 -4.15 -9.38
CA ALA A 375 -10.66 -5.29 -9.29
C ALA A 375 -10.25 -6.44 -10.23
N ASP A 376 -10.00 -6.16 -11.51
CA ASP A 376 -9.78 -7.19 -12.54
C ASP A 376 -8.50 -7.99 -12.33
N LEU A 377 -7.35 -7.32 -12.39
CA LEU A 377 -6.05 -7.98 -12.31
C LEU A 377 -5.53 -8.13 -10.87
N GLY A 378 -6.09 -7.37 -9.93
CA GLY A 378 -5.69 -7.38 -8.52
C GLY A 378 -6.50 -8.32 -7.63
N ALA A 379 -7.76 -8.62 -7.98
CA ALA A 379 -8.65 -9.49 -7.21
C ALA A 379 -9.26 -10.63 -8.06
N MET A 380 -9.95 -10.31 -9.16
CA MET A 380 -10.69 -11.28 -9.97
C MET A 380 -9.82 -12.36 -10.58
N LEU A 381 -8.79 -11.98 -11.35
CA LEU A 381 -7.88 -12.94 -11.97
C LEU A 381 -7.13 -13.80 -10.92
N PRO A 382 -6.53 -13.22 -9.86
CA PRO A 382 -5.96 -14.02 -8.78
C PRO A 382 -6.96 -14.99 -8.11
N GLY A 383 -8.19 -14.55 -7.86
CA GLY A 383 -9.26 -15.39 -7.28
C GLY A 383 -9.62 -16.55 -8.19
N GLN A 384 -9.84 -16.28 -9.48
CA GLN A 384 -10.12 -17.30 -10.49
C GLN A 384 -8.97 -18.31 -10.64
N CYS A 385 -7.72 -17.84 -10.64
CA CYS A 385 -6.55 -18.72 -10.68
C CYS A 385 -6.43 -19.57 -9.41
N ALA A 386 -6.69 -18.99 -8.23
CA ALA A 386 -6.64 -19.71 -6.95
C ALA A 386 -7.72 -20.80 -6.87
N LEU A 387 -8.94 -20.51 -7.32
CA LEU A 387 -10.04 -21.47 -7.41
C LEU A 387 -9.65 -22.73 -8.21
N LEU A 388 -8.93 -22.54 -9.32
CA LEU A 388 -8.55 -23.61 -10.25
C LEU A 388 -7.16 -24.21 -9.98
N GLY A 389 -6.44 -23.74 -8.95
CA GLY A 389 -5.07 -24.17 -8.67
C GLY A 389 -4.06 -23.81 -9.76
N LEU A 390 -4.31 -22.73 -10.52
CA LEU A 390 -3.47 -22.28 -11.63
C LEU A 390 -2.51 -21.16 -11.18
N PRO A 391 -1.29 -21.09 -11.74
CA PRO A 391 -0.43 -19.93 -11.54
C PRO A 391 -0.96 -18.73 -12.32
N ALA A 392 -1.14 -17.59 -11.65
CA ALA A 392 -1.48 -16.33 -12.31
C ALA A 392 -0.39 -15.91 -13.32
N PRO A 393 -0.73 -15.61 -14.60
CA PRO A 393 0.25 -15.28 -15.62
C PRO A 393 1.09 -14.05 -15.26
N ARG A 394 2.41 -14.14 -15.46
CA ARG A 394 3.35 -13.08 -15.04
C ARG A 394 3.16 -11.78 -15.84
N TYR A 395 2.68 -11.84 -17.07
CA TYR A 395 2.49 -10.66 -17.91
C TYR A 395 1.33 -9.76 -17.45
N PHE A 396 0.43 -10.26 -16.59
CA PHE A 396 -0.55 -9.45 -15.85
C PHE A 396 0.02 -8.83 -14.56
N GLY A 397 1.33 -8.94 -14.31
CA GLY A 397 1.96 -8.53 -13.05
C GLY A 397 2.05 -7.02 -12.81
N THR A 398 1.83 -6.20 -13.84
CA THR A 398 1.86 -4.75 -13.77
C THR A 398 0.76 -4.18 -14.67
N TRP A 399 -0.04 -3.26 -14.14
CA TRP A 399 -1.09 -2.57 -14.89
C TRP A 399 -1.34 -1.16 -14.36
N LEU A 400 -1.97 -0.33 -15.18
CA LEU A 400 -2.36 1.03 -14.88
C LEU A 400 -3.83 1.09 -14.45
N ASP A 401 -4.10 1.82 -13.37
CA ASP A 401 -5.45 2.12 -12.87
C ASP A 401 -5.97 3.38 -13.57
N LEU A 402 -6.92 3.22 -14.49
CA LEU A 402 -7.42 4.32 -15.33
C LEU A 402 -8.27 5.31 -14.53
N LYS A 403 -8.96 4.90 -13.47
CA LYS A 403 -9.66 5.82 -12.57
C LYS A 403 -8.68 6.73 -11.85
N ALA A 404 -7.57 6.19 -11.35
CA ALA A 404 -6.53 6.99 -10.72
C ALA A 404 -5.91 7.97 -11.73
N ALA A 405 -5.67 7.49 -12.94
CA ALA A 405 -5.18 8.28 -14.06
C ALA A 405 -6.06 9.50 -14.37
N TYR A 406 -7.33 9.24 -14.58
CA TYR A 406 -8.32 10.26 -14.88
C TYR A 406 -8.44 11.29 -13.76
N ARG A 407 -8.38 10.87 -12.48
CA ARG A 407 -8.42 11.79 -11.34
C ARG A 407 -7.25 12.76 -11.34
N GLU A 408 -6.04 12.27 -11.58
CA GLU A 408 -4.84 13.10 -11.63
C GLU A 408 -4.93 14.11 -12.78
N TRP A 409 -5.36 13.65 -13.96
CA TRP A 409 -5.62 14.52 -15.12
C TRP A 409 -6.67 15.59 -14.84
N ALA A 410 -7.83 15.21 -14.28
CA ALA A 410 -8.93 16.14 -13.98
C ALA A 410 -8.52 17.20 -12.95
N LEU A 411 -7.74 16.80 -11.93
CA LEU A 411 -7.18 17.71 -10.94
C LEU A 411 -6.17 18.68 -11.55
N ALA A 412 -5.31 18.21 -12.46
CA ALA A 412 -4.37 19.06 -13.17
C ALA A 412 -5.10 20.09 -14.05
N GLY A 413 -6.10 19.65 -14.82
CA GLY A 413 -6.92 20.54 -15.66
C GLY A 413 -7.67 21.61 -14.86
N ALA A 414 -8.30 21.23 -13.74
CA ALA A 414 -8.98 22.19 -12.87
C ALA A 414 -8.03 23.23 -12.27
N ARG A 415 -6.80 22.82 -11.90
CA ARG A 415 -5.76 23.74 -11.39
C ARG A 415 -5.30 24.71 -12.46
N ALA A 416 -5.07 24.24 -13.69
CA ALA A 416 -4.67 25.07 -14.81
C ALA A 416 -5.72 26.14 -15.15
N GLU A 417 -7.01 25.82 -14.97
CA GLU A 417 -8.13 26.74 -15.19
C GLU A 417 -8.47 27.64 -13.99
N GLY A 418 -7.68 27.57 -12.89
CA GLY A 418 -7.95 28.33 -11.66
C GLY A 418 -9.26 27.94 -10.95
N ARG A 419 -9.86 26.79 -11.29
CA ARG A 419 -11.09 26.29 -10.66
C ARG A 419 -10.75 25.54 -9.37
N ARG A 420 -11.61 25.66 -8.36
CA ARG A 420 -11.49 24.82 -7.16
C ARG A 420 -11.72 23.35 -7.56
N PRO A 421 -10.86 22.42 -7.12
CA PRO A 421 -11.04 21.00 -7.43
C PRO A 421 -12.34 20.50 -6.79
N GLY A 422 -13.33 20.20 -7.62
CA GLY A 422 -14.60 19.60 -7.22
C GLY A 422 -14.50 18.09 -7.04
N LYS A 423 -15.62 17.44 -6.67
CA LYS A 423 -15.73 15.98 -6.79
C LYS A 423 -15.90 15.64 -8.27
N PHE A 424 -14.95 14.88 -8.83
CA PHE A 424 -15.08 14.30 -10.16
C PHE A 424 -15.76 12.93 -10.04
N GLY A 425 -16.76 12.67 -10.88
CA GLY A 425 -17.27 11.32 -11.08
C GLY A 425 -16.17 10.47 -11.71
N THR A 426 -16.02 9.25 -11.23
CA THR A 426 -14.93 8.34 -11.68
C THR A 426 -15.47 6.98 -12.03
N ARG A 427 -16.76 6.86 -12.31
CA ARG A 427 -17.28 5.68 -13.01
C ARG A 427 -17.03 5.89 -14.49
N LEU A 428 -16.95 4.81 -15.27
CA LEU A 428 -16.67 4.91 -16.70
C LEU A 428 -17.57 5.93 -17.44
N PRO A 429 -18.90 5.98 -17.23
CA PRO A 429 -19.74 7.02 -17.84
C PRO A 429 -19.38 8.44 -17.41
N ASP A 430 -18.96 8.64 -16.15
CA ASP A 430 -18.54 9.96 -15.66
C ASP A 430 -17.22 10.40 -16.30
N MET A 431 -16.27 9.46 -16.46
CA MET A 431 -14.97 9.73 -17.08
C MET A 431 -15.13 10.13 -18.54
N LEU A 432 -15.95 9.37 -19.29
CA LEU A 432 -16.33 9.70 -20.67
C LEU A 432 -16.98 11.08 -20.74
N ALA A 433 -18.01 11.33 -19.94
CA ALA A 433 -18.71 12.62 -19.93
C ALA A 433 -17.78 13.79 -19.60
N GLY A 434 -16.87 13.62 -18.64
CA GLY A 434 -15.89 14.65 -18.29
C GLY A 434 -14.80 14.88 -19.35
N LEU A 435 -14.67 13.97 -20.32
CA LEU A 435 -13.84 14.12 -21.53
C LEU A 435 -14.66 14.58 -22.75
N GLY A 436 -15.96 14.85 -22.58
CA GLY A 436 -16.85 15.21 -23.69
C GLY A 436 -17.21 14.04 -24.61
N LEU A 437 -17.06 12.80 -24.13
CA LEU A 437 -17.38 11.57 -24.85
C LEU A 437 -18.71 10.99 -24.34
N CYS A 438 -19.47 10.37 -25.25
CA CYS A 438 -20.65 9.58 -24.89
C CYS A 438 -20.27 8.09 -24.74
N PRO A 439 -20.85 7.35 -23.77
CA PRO A 439 -20.77 5.90 -23.73
C PRO A 439 -21.22 5.28 -25.04
N ASP A 440 -20.52 4.23 -25.46
CA ASP A 440 -20.86 3.45 -26.65
C ASP A 440 -21.04 1.98 -26.26
N GLY A 441 -22.00 1.29 -26.87
CA GLY A 441 -22.37 -0.07 -26.50
C GLY A 441 -23.15 -0.18 -25.18
N ARG A 442 -23.14 -1.38 -24.59
CA ARG A 442 -23.91 -1.73 -23.38
C ARG A 442 -23.02 -1.62 -22.14
N ALA A 443 -23.47 -0.92 -21.10
CA ALA A 443 -22.76 -0.91 -19.82
C ALA A 443 -22.73 -2.34 -19.22
N HIS A 444 -21.63 -2.71 -18.58
CA HIS A 444 -21.39 -4.06 -18.04
C HIS A 444 -21.35 -5.17 -19.12
N SER A 445 -21.12 -4.78 -20.37
CA SER A 445 -20.63 -5.69 -21.42
C SER A 445 -19.13 -5.50 -21.42
N GLY A 446 -18.36 -6.51 -21.01
CA GLY A 446 -16.93 -6.35 -20.77
C GLY A 446 -16.20 -5.84 -22.01
N ILE A 447 -16.58 -6.28 -23.21
CA ILE A 447 -15.98 -5.79 -24.46
C ILE A 447 -16.31 -4.32 -24.76
N ASP A 448 -17.53 -3.87 -24.49
CA ASP A 448 -17.92 -2.48 -24.71
C ASP A 448 -17.28 -1.57 -23.66
N ASP A 449 -17.19 -2.03 -22.42
CA ASP A 449 -16.50 -1.31 -21.35
C ASP A 449 -14.98 -1.26 -21.63
N ALA A 450 -14.34 -2.34 -22.09
CA ALA A 450 -12.94 -2.31 -22.52
C ALA A 450 -12.68 -1.32 -23.68
N ARG A 451 -13.58 -1.22 -24.66
CA ARG A 451 -13.52 -0.21 -25.74
C ARG A 451 -13.70 1.21 -25.19
N ASN A 452 -14.62 1.42 -24.26
CA ASN A 452 -14.82 2.72 -23.62
C ASN A 452 -13.64 3.12 -22.75
N LEU A 453 -13.01 2.18 -22.03
CA LEU A 453 -11.76 2.39 -21.31
C LEU A 453 -10.65 2.80 -22.29
N ALA A 454 -10.57 2.15 -23.45
CA ALA A 454 -9.63 2.53 -24.51
C ALA A 454 -9.84 3.98 -24.97
N ARG A 455 -11.09 4.40 -25.19
CA ARG A 455 -11.44 5.79 -25.56
C ARG A 455 -11.02 6.80 -24.48
N VAL A 456 -11.25 6.48 -23.21
CA VAL A 456 -10.78 7.30 -22.08
C VAL A 456 -9.25 7.37 -22.06
N GLY A 457 -8.57 6.22 -22.13
CA GLY A 457 -7.11 6.15 -22.11
C GLY A 457 -6.45 6.92 -23.25
N VAL A 458 -6.97 6.79 -24.47
CA VAL A 458 -6.51 7.54 -25.65
C VAL A 458 -6.73 9.05 -25.47
N ALA A 459 -7.90 9.47 -24.97
CA ALA A 459 -8.18 10.88 -24.72
C ALA A 459 -7.23 11.47 -23.66
N LEU A 460 -6.88 10.70 -22.63
CA LEU A 460 -5.89 11.11 -21.64
C LEU A 460 -4.48 11.18 -22.24
N ALA A 461 -4.10 10.22 -23.09
CA ALA A 461 -2.78 10.17 -23.72
C ALA A 461 -2.53 11.32 -24.71
N ARG A 462 -3.56 11.73 -25.46
CA ARG A 462 -3.47 12.82 -26.44
C ARG A 462 -3.32 14.21 -25.81
N GLY A 463 -3.64 14.36 -24.52
CA GLY A 463 -3.78 15.68 -23.88
C GLY A 463 -5.01 16.42 -24.41
N ARG A 464 -5.43 17.50 -23.74
CA ARG A 464 -6.59 18.30 -24.21
C ARG A 464 -6.32 18.82 -25.64
N ALA A 465 -7.21 18.51 -26.57
CA ALA A 465 -7.35 19.23 -27.84
C ALA A 465 -7.86 20.66 -27.60
#